data_AF-A0A8K0D8L2-F1
#
_entry.id   AF-A0A8K0D8L2-F1
#
_cell.length_a   1.000
_cell.length_b   1.000
_cell.length_c   1.000
_cell.angle_alpha   90.00
_cell.angle_beta   90.00
_cell.angle_gamma   90.00
#
_symmetry.space_group_name_H-M   'P 1'
#
loop_
_entity.id
_entity.type
_entity.pdbx_description
1 polymer ?
#
loop_
_entity_poly.entity_id
_entity_poly.type
_entity_poly.pdbx_seq_one_letter_code
_entity_poly.pdbx_strand_id
1 'polypeptide(L)'
;MGGKHPCSDFYPGSVPVSEVETNVTVQLLNKFKSQIKLYLGIHTYGSAFLYLYTRKTESLNINKKDLEELAEHAVAAINSRSSDHRKYITGNYAEVVVPECGTFIDHVRDYEIRYAYYVHLKGHHKLKDEEILPIVSECFYGRSTQISLAEKTDNLHDLTESSDKKITETSLKNGFTPTKSSTTAQTADFSNMALLRDVIKSFEKNTKKQRLAASDTNQTANARIPAPSKSSTIPRNSNNGTTNTPRV
;
A
#
# COMPACT_ATOMS: atom_id res chain seq x y z
N MET A 1 17.10 8.53 -8.97
CA MET A 1 17.16 9.10 -7.62
C MET A 1 18.00 8.19 -6.74
N GLY A 2 18.67 8.71 -5.71
CA GLY A 2 19.57 7.95 -4.85
C GLY A 2 20.79 8.79 -4.50
N GLY A 3 20.74 9.48 -3.36
CA GLY A 3 21.89 10.23 -2.88
C GLY A 3 22.95 9.24 -2.40
N LYS A 4 24.17 9.28 -2.94
CA LYS A 4 25.27 8.40 -2.46
C LYS A 4 25.80 8.82 -1.08
N HIS A 5 25.36 9.97 -0.58
CA HIS A 5 25.82 10.56 0.66
C HIS A 5 24.89 10.16 1.83
N PRO A 6 25.43 9.70 2.98
CA PRO A 6 24.61 9.32 4.14
C PRO A 6 23.69 10.43 4.69
N CYS A 7 24.01 11.70 4.42
CA CYS A 7 23.16 12.83 4.82
C CYS A 7 22.00 13.14 3.85
N SER A 8 21.84 12.36 2.78
CA SER A 8 20.71 12.50 1.86
C SER A 8 19.47 11.83 2.41
N ASP A 9 18.31 12.48 2.34
CA ASP A 9 17.02 11.87 2.69
C ASP A 9 16.69 10.63 1.82
N PHE A 10 17.29 10.55 0.63
CA PHE A 10 17.21 9.42 -0.30
C PHE A 10 18.47 8.54 -0.30
N TYR A 11 19.17 8.42 0.83
CA TYR A 11 20.33 7.54 0.95
C TYR A 11 19.88 6.07 0.88
N PRO A 12 20.37 5.27 -0.09
CA PRO A 12 19.90 3.89 -0.29
C PRO A 12 20.52 2.87 0.68
N GLY A 13 21.32 3.32 1.65
CA GLY A 13 22.16 2.46 2.49
C GLY A 13 23.51 2.16 1.85
N SER A 14 24.37 1.45 2.59
CA SER A 14 25.73 1.12 2.14
C SER A 14 25.76 0.00 1.10
N VAL A 15 24.80 -0.92 1.18
CA VAL A 15 24.58 -2.07 0.27
C VAL A 15 23.07 -2.38 0.22
N PRO A 16 22.59 -3.12 -0.79
CA PRO A 16 21.20 -3.58 -0.82
C PRO A 16 20.84 -4.34 0.46
N VAL A 17 19.67 -4.05 1.04
CA VAL A 17 19.17 -4.72 2.24
C VAL A 17 20.09 -4.55 3.47
N SER A 18 20.78 -3.41 3.56
CA SER A 18 21.67 -3.06 4.68
C SER A 18 20.91 -2.79 5.98
N GLU A 19 19.73 -2.19 5.90
CA GLU A 19 18.91 -1.87 7.06
C GLU A 19 18.24 -3.11 7.64
N VAL A 20 18.23 -3.24 8.97
CA VAL A 20 17.68 -4.43 9.65
C VAL A 20 16.17 -4.59 9.40
N GLU A 21 15.45 -3.47 9.30
CA GLU A 21 14.02 -3.41 8.99
C GLU A 21 13.75 -3.98 7.59
N THR A 22 14.53 -3.58 6.59
CA THR A 22 14.43 -4.11 5.23
C THR A 22 14.81 -5.58 5.20
N ASN A 23 15.86 -5.96 5.91
CA ASN A 23 16.34 -7.35 5.98
C ASN A 23 15.28 -8.31 6.52
N VAL A 24 14.67 -7.99 7.66
CA VAL A 24 13.59 -8.80 8.24
C VAL A 24 12.40 -8.91 7.27
N THR A 25 12.04 -7.82 6.60
CA THR A 25 10.90 -7.82 5.67
C THR A 25 11.18 -8.67 4.43
N VAL A 26 12.40 -8.62 3.87
CA VAL A 26 12.84 -9.50 2.76
C VAL A 26 12.83 -10.97 3.19
N GLN A 27 13.30 -11.28 4.40
CA GLN A 27 13.26 -12.66 4.91
C GLN A 27 11.82 -13.18 5.02
N LEU A 28 10.88 -12.36 5.50
CA LEU A 28 9.46 -12.72 5.56
C LEU A 28 8.86 -12.94 4.17
N LEU A 29 9.14 -12.05 3.22
CA LEU A 29 8.71 -12.25 1.83
C LEU A 29 9.23 -13.57 1.28
N ASN A 30 10.53 -13.84 1.40
CA ASN A 30 11.11 -15.06 0.86
C ASN A 30 10.52 -16.32 1.53
N LYS A 31 10.22 -16.26 2.83
CA LYS A 31 9.58 -17.36 3.57
C LYS A 31 8.16 -17.66 3.08
N PHE A 32 7.40 -16.63 2.72
CA PHE A 32 5.98 -16.75 2.37
C PHE A 32 5.65 -16.48 0.91
N LYS A 33 6.65 -16.35 0.03
CA LYS A 33 6.48 -15.95 -1.38
C LYS A 33 5.43 -16.74 -2.16
N SER A 34 5.31 -18.05 -1.92
CA SER A 34 4.31 -18.88 -2.58
C SER A 34 2.88 -18.69 -2.06
N GLN A 35 2.73 -18.10 -0.87
CA GLN A 35 1.44 -17.84 -0.21
C GLN A 35 0.97 -16.39 -0.41
N ILE A 36 1.89 -15.46 -0.68
CA ILE A 36 1.57 -14.05 -0.86
C ILE A 36 1.06 -13.83 -2.29
N LYS A 37 -0.20 -13.42 -2.40
CA LYS A 37 -0.82 -13.03 -3.68
C LYS A 37 -0.78 -11.53 -3.94
N LEU A 38 -0.81 -10.74 -2.86
CA LEU A 38 -0.90 -9.28 -2.91
C LEU A 38 0.09 -8.62 -1.94
N TYR A 39 0.82 -7.64 -2.44
CA TYR A 39 1.63 -6.69 -1.68
C TYR A 39 1.01 -5.29 -1.73
N LEU A 40 0.99 -4.61 -0.58
CA LEU A 40 0.46 -3.26 -0.44
C LEU A 40 1.41 -2.41 0.41
N GLY A 41 2.14 -1.49 -0.21
CA GLY A 41 2.88 -0.47 0.51
C GLY A 41 2.01 0.76 0.76
N ILE A 42 1.92 1.21 2.01
CA ILE A 42 1.08 2.36 2.39
C ILE A 42 2.00 3.52 2.75
N HIS A 43 1.84 4.63 2.04
CA HIS A 43 2.62 5.85 2.17
C HIS A 43 1.70 7.04 2.41
N THR A 44 2.28 8.19 2.78
CA THR A 44 1.59 9.47 2.85
C THR A 44 2.57 10.55 2.41
N TYR A 45 2.20 11.52 1.58
CA TYR A 45 0.87 11.86 1.04
C TYR A 45 0.84 11.75 -0.49
N GLY A 46 -0.36 11.77 -1.08
CA GLY A 46 -0.51 11.88 -2.54
C GLY A 46 -1.92 11.67 -3.08
N SER A 47 -2.82 11.03 -2.32
CA SER A 47 -4.16 10.64 -2.79
C SER A 47 -4.05 9.82 -4.10
N ALA A 48 -3.24 8.77 -4.07
CA ALA A 48 -2.99 7.95 -5.24
C ALA A 48 -2.99 6.45 -4.90
N PHE A 49 -3.51 5.65 -5.80
CA PHE A 49 -3.47 4.19 -5.75
C PHE A 49 -2.68 3.71 -6.97
N LEU A 50 -1.42 3.38 -6.76
CA LEU A 50 -0.43 3.26 -7.81
C LEU A 50 -0.09 1.80 -8.03
N TYR A 51 -0.16 1.37 -9.29
CA TYR A 51 0.31 0.06 -9.70
C TYR A 51 1.72 0.17 -10.29
N LEU A 52 2.43 -0.95 -10.32
CA LEU A 52 3.79 -1.05 -10.83
C LEU A 52 3.92 -0.74 -12.34
N TYR A 53 5.10 -0.42 -12.86
CA TYR A 53 6.44 -0.31 -12.27
C TYR A 53 6.83 1.07 -11.77
N THR A 54 7.82 1.09 -10.88
CA THR A 54 8.57 2.27 -10.41
C THR A 54 9.66 2.70 -11.40
N ARG A 55 10.05 1.83 -12.34
CA ARG A 55 11.03 2.10 -13.40
C ARG A 55 10.36 2.23 -14.78
N LYS A 56 10.75 3.24 -15.56
CA LYS A 56 10.20 3.49 -16.92
C LYS A 56 10.52 2.42 -17.96
N THR A 57 11.58 1.65 -17.77
CA THR A 57 12.14 0.75 -18.80
C THR A 57 11.66 -0.70 -18.67
N GLU A 58 10.80 -1.01 -17.72
CA GLU A 58 10.32 -2.38 -17.51
C GLU A 58 9.08 -2.66 -18.34
N SER A 59 9.19 -3.60 -19.27
CA SER A 59 8.06 -4.08 -20.05
C SER A 59 7.02 -4.71 -19.14
N LEU A 60 5.80 -4.18 -19.18
CA LEU A 60 4.57 -4.59 -18.49
C LEU A 60 4.04 -5.95 -18.97
N ASN A 61 4.90 -6.96 -19.05
CA ASN A 61 4.58 -8.22 -19.73
C ASN A 61 3.74 -9.20 -18.89
N ILE A 62 3.50 -8.91 -17.60
CA ILE A 62 2.68 -9.77 -16.74
C ILE A 62 1.65 -8.91 -16.02
N ASN A 63 0.37 -9.18 -16.30
CA ASN A 63 -0.81 -8.74 -15.55
C ASN A 63 -1.06 -7.22 -15.45
N LYS A 64 -0.51 -6.39 -16.34
CA LYS A 64 -0.77 -4.94 -16.35
C LYS A 64 -2.26 -4.61 -16.31
N LYS A 65 -3.05 -5.27 -17.17
CA LYS A 65 -4.48 -5.02 -17.29
C LYS A 65 -5.20 -5.29 -15.97
N ASP A 66 -4.93 -6.43 -15.35
CA ASP A 66 -5.52 -6.77 -14.05
C ASP A 66 -5.09 -5.76 -12.98
N LEU A 67 -3.81 -5.36 -12.97
CA LEU A 67 -3.31 -4.38 -12.02
C LEU A 67 -4.05 -3.04 -12.14
N GLU A 68 -4.17 -2.56 -13.37
CA GLU A 68 -4.85 -1.31 -13.73
C GLU A 68 -6.34 -1.36 -13.37
N GLU A 69 -7.05 -2.38 -13.83
CA GLU A 69 -8.48 -2.55 -13.57
C GLU A 69 -8.79 -2.64 -12.07
N LEU A 70 -8.01 -3.42 -11.31
CA LEU A 70 -8.18 -3.53 -9.87
C LEU A 70 -7.91 -2.19 -9.14
N ALA A 71 -6.93 -1.41 -9.60
CA ALA A 71 -6.64 -0.10 -9.03
C ALA A 71 -7.73 0.93 -9.36
N GLU A 72 -8.28 0.92 -10.58
CA GLU A 72 -9.42 1.76 -10.97
C GLU A 72 -10.64 1.49 -10.09
N HIS A 73 -10.97 0.22 -9.86
CA HIS A 73 -12.07 -0.17 -8.97
C HIS A 73 -11.82 0.25 -7.52
N ALA A 74 -10.58 0.11 -7.04
CA ALA A 74 -10.20 0.56 -5.71
C ALA A 74 -10.39 2.08 -5.56
N VAL A 75 -9.90 2.86 -6.52
CA VAL A 75 -10.03 4.33 -6.54
C VAL A 75 -11.49 4.77 -6.64
N ALA A 76 -12.29 4.14 -7.50
CA ALA A 76 -13.71 4.41 -7.60
C ALA A 76 -14.42 4.18 -6.26
N ALA A 77 -14.11 3.08 -5.59
CA ALA A 77 -14.64 2.77 -4.26
C ALA A 77 -14.20 3.80 -3.20
N ILE A 78 -12.93 4.19 -3.15
CA ILE A 78 -12.44 5.25 -2.23
C ILE A 78 -13.20 6.55 -2.49
N ASN A 79 -13.25 6.98 -3.76
CA ASN A 79 -13.84 8.24 -4.16
C ASN A 79 -15.35 8.32 -3.94
N SER A 80 -16.05 7.17 -3.91
CA SER A 80 -17.47 7.05 -3.56
C SER A 80 -17.77 7.35 -2.09
N ARG A 81 -16.76 7.23 -1.22
CA ARG A 81 -16.87 7.49 0.23
C ARG A 81 -16.23 8.78 0.68
N SER A 82 -15.32 9.30 -0.13
CA SER A 82 -14.66 10.57 0.13
C SER A 82 -15.67 11.72 0.08
N SER A 83 -15.85 12.38 1.23
CA SER A 83 -16.61 13.62 1.34
C SER A 83 -15.80 14.86 0.94
N ASP A 84 -14.47 14.73 0.78
CA ASP A 84 -13.63 15.83 0.34
C ASP A 84 -13.43 15.86 -1.19
N HIS A 85 -12.95 17.01 -1.68
CA HIS A 85 -12.69 17.29 -3.09
C HIS A 85 -11.37 16.69 -3.59
N ARG A 86 -10.54 16.12 -2.71
CA ARG A 86 -9.25 15.51 -3.09
C ARG A 86 -9.52 14.08 -3.54
N LYS A 87 -9.79 13.90 -4.82
CA LYS A 87 -10.04 12.56 -5.36
C LYS A 87 -8.74 11.77 -5.47
N TYR A 88 -8.82 10.47 -5.16
CA TYR A 88 -7.74 9.56 -5.47
C TYR A 88 -7.62 9.42 -6.98
N ILE A 89 -6.37 9.30 -7.44
CA ILE A 89 -6.03 8.93 -8.83
C ILE A 89 -5.36 7.56 -8.86
N THR A 90 -5.30 6.94 -10.04
CA THR A 90 -4.57 5.68 -10.28
C THR A 90 -3.71 5.82 -11.52
N GLY A 91 -2.66 4.98 -11.58
CA GLY A 91 -1.78 4.87 -12.73
C GLY A 91 -0.51 4.12 -12.37
N ASN A 92 0.35 3.95 -13.37
CA ASN A 92 1.68 3.44 -13.18
C ASN A 92 2.50 4.38 -12.27
N TYR A 93 3.20 3.85 -11.27
CA TYR A 93 3.97 4.67 -10.32
C TYR A 93 4.97 5.61 -11.01
N ALA A 94 5.78 5.10 -11.95
CA ALA A 94 6.81 5.88 -12.62
C ALA A 94 6.26 7.00 -13.51
N GLU A 95 5.00 6.86 -13.96
CA GLU A 95 4.28 7.84 -14.77
C GLU A 95 3.58 8.89 -13.90
N VAL A 96 2.96 8.48 -12.79
CA VAL A 96 2.17 9.37 -11.92
C VAL A 96 3.04 10.13 -10.92
N VAL A 97 4.07 9.50 -10.36
CA VAL A 97 4.91 10.07 -9.31
C VAL A 97 6.26 10.49 -9.88
N VAL A 98 7.20 9.56 -9.91
CA VAL A 98 8.54 9.74 -10.48
C VAL A 98 9.21 8.37 -10.61
N PRO A 99 10.13 8.18 -11.57
CA PRO A 99 10.90 6.94 -11.62
C PRO A 99 11.82 6.78 -10.40
N GLU A 100 11.75 5.62 -9.75
CA GLU A 100 12.54 5.25 -8.57
C GLU A 100 13.20 3.88 -8.74
N CYS A 101 14.18 3.58 -7.90
CA CYS A 101 14.85 2.29 -7.86
C CYS A 101 15.25 1.93 -6.43
N GLY A 102 15.44 0.64 -6.17
CA GLY A 102 15.74 0.15 -4.81
C GLY A 102 14.53 0.23 -3.89
N THR A 103 13.34 0.34 -4.48
CA THR A 103 12.09 0.35 -3.73
C THR A 103 11.76 -1.08 -3.33
N PHE A 104 11.06 -1.26 -2.22
CA PHE A 104 10.71 -2.61 -1.75
C PHE A 104 9.84 -3.36 -2.76
N ILE A 105 9.06 -2.64 -3.55
CA ILE A 105 8.20 -3.23 -4.57
C ILE A 105 8.99 -3.80 -5.77
N ASP A 106 10.23 -3.34 -5.99
CA ASP A 106 11.16 -3.96 -6.97
C ASP A 106 11.51 -5.38 -6.53
N HIS A 107 11.74 -5.60 -5.22
CA HIS A 107 12.02 -6.93 -4.66
C HIS A 107 10.79 -7.84 -4.64
N VAL A 108 9.59 -7.30 -4.41
CA VAL A 108 8.33 -8.06 -4.43
C VAL A 108 8.11 -8.74 -5.79
N ARG A 109 8.58 -8.12 -6.88
CA ARG A 109 8.48 -8.66 -8.23
C ARG A 109 9.40 -9.85 -8.50
N ASP A 110 10.60 -9.86 -7.91
CA ASP A 110 11.52 -11.01 -7.99
C ASP A 110 10.91 -12.29 -7.38
N TYR A 111 9.84 -12.14 -6.58
CA TYR A 111 9.11 -13.22 -5.94
C TYR A 111 7.79 -13.60 -6.62
N GLU A 112 7.54 -13.12 -7.85
CA GLU A 112 6.36 -13.45 -8.66
C GLU A 112 5.01 -13.12 -8.00
N ILE A 113 5.00 -12.16 -7.06
CA ILE A 113 3.77 -11.68 -6.44
C ILE A 113 2.94 -10.98 -7.53
N ARG A 114 1.72 -11.52 -7.76
CA ARG A 114 0.84 -11.14 -8.87
C ARG A 114 0.33 -9.70 -8.77
N TYR A 115 0.02 -9.28 -7.55
CA TYR A 115 -0.63 -8.00 -7.27
C TYR A 115 0.26 -7.16 -6.36
N ALA A 116 0.73 -6.01 -6.83
CA ALA A 116 1.62 -5.15 -6.04
C ALA A 116 1.31 -3.68 -6.30
N TYR A 117 1.07 -2.94 -5.20
CA TYR A 117 0.61 -1.56 -5.26
C TYR A 117 1.24 -0.70 -4.18
N TYR A 118 1.32 0.59 -4.46
CA TYR A 118 1.49 1.64 -3.47
C TYR A 118 0.19 2.43 -3.28
N VAL A 119 -0.16 2.73 -2.04
CA VAL A 119 -1.25 3.65 -1.71
C VAL A 119 -0.65 4.87 -1.05
N HIS A 120 -0.71 6.00 -1.73
CA HIS A 120 -0.37 7.30 -1.15
C HIS A 120 -1.64 7.88 -0.56
N LEU A 121 -1.77 7.83 0.76
CA LEU A 121 -2.94 8.34 1.46
C LEU A 121 -3.11 9.85 1.26
N LYS A 122 -4.29 10.35 1.59
CA LYS A 122 -4.52 11.79 1.74
C LYS A 122 -3.72 12.37 2.90
N GLY A 123 -3.57 13.68 2.86
CA GLY A 123 -3.10 14.46 3.98
C GLY A 123 -1.73 15.06 3.75
N HIS A 124 -0.91 15.01 4.80
CA HIS A 124 0.38 15.66 4.92
C HIS A 124 1.13 15.02 6.11
N HIS A 125 2.38 15.42 6.35
CA HIS A 125 3.22 14.80 7.40
C HIS A 125 2.68 14.91 8.83
N LYS A 126 1.67 15.75 9.10
CA LYS A 126 1.10 15.99 10.43
C LYS A 126 -0.43 16.02 10.39
N LEU A 127 -1.04 14.85 10.29
CA LEU A 127 -2.50 14.70 10.34
C LEU A 127 -3.05 15.12 11.71
N LYS A 128 -4.25 15.70 11.72
CA LYS A 128 -5.06 15.86 12.94
C LYS A 128 -5.80 14.56 13.26
N ASP A 129 -6.11 14.33 14.54
CA ASP A 129 -6.79 13.13 15.01
C ASP A 129 -8.14 12.90 14.32
N GLU A 130 -8.85 13.97 13.96
CA GLU A 130 -10.15 13.90 13.28
C GLU A 130 -10.02 13.46 11.82
N GLU A 131 -8.85 13.64 11.20
CA GLU A 131 -8.58 13.26 9.80
C GLU A 131 -8.24 11.78 9.65
N ILE A 132 -7.70 11.15 10.71
CA ILE A 132 -7.20 9.77 10.66
C ILE A 132 -8.31 8.79 10.27
N LEU A 133 -9.44 8.80 10.98
CA LEU A 133 -10.49 7.80 10.77
C LEU A 133 -11.15 7.91 9.38
N PRO A 134 -11.50 9.11 8.87
CA PRO A 134 -11.97 9.26 7.50
C PRO A 134 -10.99 8.69 6.45
N ILE A 135 -9.70 9.05 6.55
CA ILE A 135 -8.67 8.62 5.59
C ILE A 135 -8.47 7.10 5.62
N VAL A 136 -8.44 6.52 6.83
CA VAL A 136 -8.29 5.07 6.97
C VAL A 136 -9.55 4.33 6.48
N SER A 137 -10.75 4.84 6.78
CA SER A 137 -12.01 4.21 6.39
C SER A 137 -12.21 4.18 4.87
N GLU A 138 -11.92 5.28 4.18
CA GLU A 138 -12.01 5.32 2.71
C GLU A 138 -10.97 4.39 2.06
N CYS A 139 -9.71 4.40 2.53
CA CYS A 139 -8.65 3.54 2.02
C CYS A 139 -8.97 2.06 2.26
N PHE A 140 -9.48 1.72 3.46
CA PHE A 140 -9.89 0.37 3.81
C PHE A 140 -10.97 -0.13 2.87
N TYR A 141 -11.98 0.70 2.58
CA TYR A 141 -13.05 0.35 1.65
C TYR A 141 -12.54 0.09 0.23
N GLY A 142 -11.66 0.96 -0.29
CA GLY A 142 -11.01 0.76 -1.58
C GLY A 142 -10.26 -0.56 -1.67
N ARG A 143 -9.44 -0.84 -0.65
CA ARG A 143 -8.67 -2.08 -0.54
C ARG A 143 -9.58 -3.31 -0.46
N SER A 144 -10.68 -3.26 0.30
CA SER A 144 -11.61 -4.40 0.39
C SER A 144 -12.23 -4.73 -0.96
N THR A 145 -12.61 -3.70 -1.74
CA THR A 145 -13.09 -3.87 -3.12
C THR A 145 -12.02 -4.51 -4.00
N GLN A 146 -10.79 -4.00 -3.92
CA GLN A 146 -9.66 -4.54 -4.68
C GLN A 146 -9.41 -6.02 -4.39
N ILE A 147 -9.32 -6.40 -3.12
CA ILE A 147 -9.06 -7.79 -2.70
C ILE A 147 -10.17 -8.71 -3.21
N SER A 148 -11.43 -8.30 -3.06
CA SER A 148 -12.58 -9.10 -3.51
C SER A 148 -12.58 -9.33 -5.02
N LEU A 149 -12.05 -8.38 -5.81
CA LEU A 149 -11.92 -8.52 -7.25
C LEU A 149 -10.69 -9.35 -7.62
N ALA A 150 -9.56 -9.15 -6.94
CA ALA A 150 -8.34 -9.92 -7.15
C ALA A 150 -8.56 -11.42 -6.92
N GLU A 151 -9.29 -11.80 -5.87
CA GLU A 151 -9.67 -13.20 -5.61
C GLU A 151 -10.49 -13.79 -6.77
N LYS A 152 -11.41 -13.02 -7.37
CA LYS A 152 -12.20 -13.48 -8.52
C LYS A 152 -11.35 -13.63 -9.77
N THR A 153 -10.48 -12.67 -10.04
CA THR A 153 -9.56 -12.69 -11.18
C THR A 153 -8.60 -13.88 -11.08
N ASP A 154 -8.06 -14.14 -9.88
CA ASP A 154 -7.21 -15.31 -9.63
C ASP A 154 -7.94 -16.63 -9.89
N ASN A 155 -9.16 -16.78 -9.39
CA ASN A 155 -9.96 -17.98 -9.63
C ASN A 155 -10.25 -18.19 -11.13
N LEU A 156 -10.47 -17.10 -11.87
CA LEU A 156 -10.70 -17.17 -13.31
C LEU A 156 -9.44 -17.61 -14.07
N HIS A 157 -8.28 -17.07 -13.72
CA HIS A 157 -6.99 -17.48 -14.28
C HIS A 157 -6.72 -18.97 -14.05
N ASP A 158 -6.93 -19.45 -12.81
CA ASP A 158 -6.72 -20.86 -12.45
C ASP A 158 -7.64 -21.79 -13.28
N LEU A 159 -8.89 -21.38 -13.54
CA LEU A 159 -9.83 -22.13 -14.39
C LEU A 159 -9.41 -22.13 -15.87
N THR A 160 -8.93 -21.00 -16.38
CA THR A 160 -8.46 -20.90 -17.77
C THR A 160 -7.20 -21.74 -17.98
N GLU A 161 -6.22 -21.68 -17.08
CA GLU A 161 -5.01 -22.51 -17.16
C GLU A 161 -5.34 -24.01 -17.08
N SER A 162 -6.29 -24.39 -16.21
CA SER A 162 -6.74 -25.79 -16.13
C SER A 162 -7.44 -26.24 -17.41
N SER A 163 -8.19 -25.36 -18.07
CA SER A 163 -8.89 -25.65 -19.33
C SER A 163 -7.90 -25.78 -20.49
N ASP A 164 -6.94 -24.87 -20.58
CA ASP A 164 -5.90 -24.88 -21.62
C ASP A 164 -5.00 -26.11 -21.50
N LYS A 165 -4.60 -26.51 -20.29
CA LYS A 165 -3.87 -27.78 -20.05
C LYS A 165 -4.68 -28.98 -20.53
N LYS A 166 -5.98 -29.03 -20.22
CA LYS A 166 -6.87 -30.12 -20.64
C LYS A 166 -7.03 -30.17 -22.17
N ILE A 167 -7.15 -29.01 -22.84
CA ILE A 167 -7.23 -28.92 -24.31
C ILE A 167 -5.90 -29.35 -24.95
N THR A 168 -4.77 -28.97 -24.36
CA THR A 168 -3.44 -29.31 -24.85
C THR A 168 -3.16 -30.81 -24.70
N GLU A 169 -3.49 -31.41 -23.55
CA GLU A 169 -3.41 -32.86 -23.34
C GLU A 169 -4.34 -33.64 -24.28
N THR A 170 -5.54 -33.12 -24.53
CA THR A 170 -6.51 -33.76 -25.45
C THR A 170 -6.05 -33.63 -26.91
N SER A 171 -5.47 -32.49 -27.29
CA SER A 171 -4.90 -32.28 -28.64
C SER A 171 -3.65 -33.12 -28.89
N LEU A 172 -2.80 -33.29 -27.87
CA LEU A 172 -1.63 -34.20 -27.91
C LEU A 172 -2.06 -35.66 -28.05
N LYS A 173 -3.18 -36.06 -27.42
CA LYS A 173 -3.74 -37.41 -27.54
C LYS A 173 -4.44 -37.66 -28.89
N ASN A 174 -4.99 -36.61 -29.52
CA ASN A 174 -5.80 -36.73 -30.73
C ASN A 174 -5.09 -36.22 -32.01
N GLY A 175 -3.83 -35.81 -31.93
CA GLY A 175 -3.01 -35.41 -33.10
C GLY A 175 -3.47 -34.14 -33.81
N PHE A 176 -4.16 -33.21 -33.13
CA PHE A 176 -4.78 -32.03 -33.76
C PHE A 176 -4.04 -30.73 -33.39
N THR A 177 -3.80 -29.85 -34.37
CA THR A 177 -3.21 -28.51 -34.19
C THR A 177 -4.31 -27.44 -34.10
N PRO A 178 -4.42 -26.63 -33.02
CA PRO A 178 -5.51 -25.68 -32.89
C PRO A 178 -5.20 -24.27 -33.47
N THR A 179 -6.10 -23.77 -34.31
CA THR A 179 -6.19 -22.38 -34.78
C THR A 179 -7.06 -21.56 -33.82
N LYS A 180 -6.65 -20.31 -33.49
CA LYS A 180 -7.30 -19.43 -32.50
C LYS A 180 -8.73 -19.03 -32.89
N SER A 181 -9.65 -19.08 -31.92
CA SER A 181 -11.00 -18.51 -31.98
C SER A 181 -11.19 -17.51 -30.82
N SER A 182 -11.83 -16.36 -31.10
CA SER A 182 -12.12 -15.29 -30.13
C SER A 182 -13.44 -15.57 -29.38
N THR A 183 -13.57 -15.05 -28.15
CA THR A 183 -14.87 -15.02 -27.47
C THR A 183 -15.02 -13.75 -26.62
N THR A 184 -16.17 -13.10 -26.81
CA THR A 184 -16.62 -11.84 -26.20
C THR A 184 -17.01 -12.03 -24.73
N ALA A 185 -16.57 -11.12 -23.85
CA ALA A 185 -16.89 -11.14 -22.42
C ALA A 185 -18.27 -10.49 -22.12
N GLN A 186 -19.12 -11.20 -21.36
CA GLN A 186 -20.35 -10.67 -20.78
C GLN A 186 -20.05 -9.92 -19.48
N THR A 187 -20.69 -8.76 -19.30
CA THR A 187 -20.60 -7.91 -18.11
C THR A 187 -21.37 -8.50 -16.93
N ALA A 188 -20.70 -8.66 -15.78
CA ALA A 188 -21.30 -9.14 -14.54
C ALA A 188 -21.67 -7.97 -13.59
N ASP A 189 -22.84 -8.07 -12.97
CA ASP A 189 -23.43 -7.13 -12.01
C ASP A 189 -22.73 -7.20 -10.62
N PHE A 190 -22.42 -6.05 -10.02
CA PHE A 190 -21.54 -5.87 -8.85
C PHE A 190 -22.25 -5.54 -7.54
N SER A 191 -23.53 -5.84 -7.39
CA SER A 191 -24.37 -5.27 -6.32
C SER A 191 -24.30 -5.94 -4.93
N ASN A 192 -23.39 -6.90 -4.66
CA ASN A 192 -23.40 -7.61 -3.37
C ASN A 192 -22.62 -6.89 -2.24
N MET A 193 -23.25 -5.83 -1.71
CA MET A 193 -22.76 -4.90 -0.67
C MET A 193 -22.87 -5.40 0.79
N ALA A 194 -23.21 -6.68 1.01
CA ALA A 194 -23.47 -7.22 2.35
C ALA A 194 -22.18 -7.52 3.13
N LEU A 195 -21.25 -8.26 2.53
CA LEU A 195 -19.97 -8.61 3.13
C LEU A 195 -19.17 -7.36 3.52
N LEU A 196 -19.18 -6.36 2.63
CA LEU A 196 -18.49 -5.10 2.82
C LEU A 196 -19.02 -4.31 4.03
N ARG A 197 -20.35 -4.30 4.23
CA ARG A 197 -21.00 -3.67 5.40
C ARG A 197 -20.55 -4.31 6.72
N ASP A 198 -20.38 -5.62 6.75
CA ASP A 198 -19.99 -6.32 7.98
C ASP A 198 -18.52 -6.10 8.32
N VAL A 199 -17.65 -6.03 7.31
CA VAL A 199 -16.24 -5.68 7.52
C VAL A 199 -16.10 -4.25 8.02
N ILE A 200 -16.85 -3.29 7.47
CA ILE A 200 -16.84 -1.89 7.93
C ILE A 200 -17.32 -1.81 9.39
N LYS A 201 -18.42 -2.47 9.74
CA LYS A 201 -18.93 -2.50 11.12
C LYS A 201 -17.91 -3.11 12.08
N SER A 202 -17.20 -4.15 11.66
CA SER A 202 -16.13 -4.78 12.44
C SER A 202 -14.97 -3.80 12.67
N PHE A 203 -14.57 -3.06 11.63
CA PHE A 203 -13.53 -2.04 11.72
C PHE A 203 -13.91 -0.89 12.64
N GLU A 204 -15.14 -0.36 12.53
CA GLU A 204 -15.67 0.70 13.40
C GLU A 204 -15.72 0.24 14.87
N LYS A 205 -16.17 -1.00 15.12
CA LYS A 205 -16.20 -1.60 16.47
C LYS A 205 -14.80 -1.71 17.07
N ASN A 206 -13.83 -2.16 16.29
CA ASN A 206 -12.44 -2.31 16.74
C ASN A 206 -11.78 -0.95 17.00
N THR A 207 -12.03 0.04 16.14
CA THR A 207 -11.56 1.42 16.33
C THR A 207 -12.14 2.03 17.61
N LYS A 208 -13.43 1.84 17.86
CA LYS A 208 -14.08 2.32 19.09
C LYS A 208 -13.50 1.64 20.33
N LYS A 209 -13.23 0.33 20.26
CA LYS A 209 -12.58 -0.43 21.35
C LYS A 209 -11.17 0.08 21.63
N GLN A 210 -10.39 0.40 20.60
CA GLN A 210 -9.04 0.96 20.75
C GLN A 210 -9.07 2.37 21.35
N ARG A 211 -10.04 3.22 20.96
CA ARG A 211 -10.24 4.55 21.56
C ARG A 211 -10.62 4.49 23.05
N LEU A 212 -11.49 3.55 23.42
CA LEU A 212 -11.86 3.32 24.83
C LEU A 212 -10.67 2.78 25.64
N ALA A 213 -9.90 1.84 25.09
CA ALA A 213 -8.70 1.33 25.74
C ALA A 213 -7.64 2.43 25.96
N ALA A 214 -7.52 3.38 25.03
CA ALA A 214 -6.63 4.53 25.13
C ALA A 214 -7.13 5.59 26.14
N SER A 215 -8.45 5.76 26.33
CA SER A 215 -8.97 6.63 27.39
C SER A 215 -8.75 6.04 28.79
N ASP A 216 -8.87 4.72 28.92
CA ASP A 216 -8.69 4.02 30.21
C ASP A 216 -7.22 4.01 30.66
N THR A 217 -6.28 3.96 29.71
CA THR A 217 -4.83 4.11 30.00
C THR A 217 -4.44 5.53 30.37
N ASN A 218 -5.08 6.55 29.78
CA ASN A 218 -4.85 7.96 30.17
C ASN A 218 -5.47 8.31 31.55
N GLN A 219 -6.57 7.66 31.95
CA GLN A 219 -7.16 7.85 33.29
C GLN A 219 -6.31 7.20 34.40
N THR A 220 -5.66 6.07 34.12
CA THR A 220 -4.77 5.38 35.06
C THR A 220 -3.37 6.00 35.14
N ALA A 221 -2.89 6.65 34.07
CA ALA A 221 -1.61 7.39 34.09
C ALA A 221 -1.68 8.71 34.88
N ASN A 222 -2.83 9.40 34.87
CA ASN A 222 -3.02 10.64 35.64
C ASN A 222 -3.16 10.43 37.16
N ALA A 223 -3.35 9.20 37.63
CA ALA A 223 -3.45 8.89 39.06
C ALA A 223 -2.10 8.55 39.72
N ARG A 224 -0.97 8.57 38.98
CA ARG A 224 0.32 8.06 39.46
C ARG A 224 1.53 9.00 39.29
N ILE A 225 1.31 10.31 39.24
CA ILE A 225 2.40 11.29 39.27
C ILE A 225 2.52 11.86 40.70
N PRO A 226 3.57 11.52 41.46
CA PRO A 226 3.89 12.24 42.69
C PRO A 226 4.32 13.67 42.35
N ALA A 227 3.81 14.65 43.09
CA ALA A 227 4.16 16.06 42.92
C ALA A 227 5.69 16.29 43.02
N PRO A 228 6.29 17.12 42.15
CA PRO A 228 7.72 17.38 42.21
C PRO A 228 8.08 18.21 43.46
N SER A 229 9.05 17.71 44.22
CA SER A 229 9.68 18.40 45.35
C SER A 229 10.42 19.66 44.91
N LYS A 230 10.28 20.74 45.68
CA LYS A 230 10.91 22.05 45.44
C LYS A 230 12.45 22.01 45.61
N SER A 231 13.13 22.96 44.94
CA SER A 231 14.57 23.33 45.01
C SER A 231 15.47 22.59 44.01
N SER A 232 16.38 23.21 43.22
CA SER A 232 17.21 24.38 43.50
C SER A 232 17.54 25.20 42.25
N THR A 233 17.83 26.48 42.49
CA THR A 233 18.22 27.53 41.54
C THR A 233 19.69 27.40 41.14
N ILE A 234 20.02 27.48 39.83
CA ILE A 234 21.38 27.72 39.33
C ILE A 234 21.33 28.80 38.23
N PRO A 235 22.27 29.79 38.20
CA PRO A 235 22.07 31.05 37.48
C PRO A 235 22.38 30.97 35.97
N ARG A 236 21.68 31.81 35.20
CA ARG A 236 22.00 32.17 33.81
C ARG A 236 23.36 32.87 33.75
N ASN A 237 24.25 32.38 32.88
CA ASN A 237 25.40 33.16 32.42
C ASN A 237 25.09 33.73 31.03
N SER A 238 25.06 35.05 30.94
CA SER A 238 24.97 35.82 29.70
C SER A 238 26.34 35.87 29.05
N ASN A 239 26.44 35.55 27.76
CA ASN A 239 27.48 36.15 26.92
C ASN A 239 26.94 36.39 25.51
N ASN A 240 26.90 37.68 25.17
CA ASN A 240 26.65 38.23 23.85
C ASN A 240 27.78 37.86 22.89
N GLY A 241 27.42 37.57 21.64
CA GLY A 241 28.37 37.35 20.55
C GLY A 241 27.66 37.32 19.21
N THR A 242 27.31 38.50 18.72
CA THR A 242 26.92 38.80 17.34
C THR A 242 27.91 38.21 16.32
N THR A 243 27.44 37.58 15.24
CA THR A 243 27.43 38.13 13.86
C THR A 243 27.23 37.03 12.79
N ASN A 244 26.35 37.35 11.85
CA ASN A 244 26.36 37.07 10.41
C ASN A 244 26.32 35.62 9.86
N THR A 245 25.19 35.36 9.21
CA THR A 245 25.01 34.45 8.07
C THR A 245 25.92 34.83 6.88
N PRO A 246 26.17 33.88 5.96
CA PRO A 246 25.42 33.96 4.70
C PRO A 246 24.92 32.62 4.14
N ARG A 247 23.65 32.69 3.71
CA ARG A 247 23.02 32.06 2.53
C ARG A 247 23.83 31.04 1.71
N VAL A 248 23.36 29.79 1.71
CA VAL A 248 22.95 29.02 0.52
C VAL A 248 21.70 28.23 0.91
#